data_AF-A0A6N7BIV0-F1
#
_entry.id   AF-A0A6N7BIV0-F1
#
_cell.length_a   1.000
_cell.length_b   1.000
_cell.length_c   1.000
_cell.angle_alpha   90.00
_cell.angle_beta   90.00
_cell.angle_gamma   90.00
#
_symmetry.space_group_name_H-M   'P 1'
#
loop_
_entity.id
_entity.type
_entity.pdbx_description
1 polymer ?
#
loop_
_entity_poly.entity_id
_entity_poly.type
_entity_poly.pdbx_seq_one_letter_code
_entity_poly.pdbx_strand_id
1 'polypeptide(L)'
;MNNFALKVFKNRSYSPIPFLVLMLVFQQATPASLIAGFAVALLGEFFRFWGVAYAGSETRRTGEVGATYLVVSGAFAHLRNPLYLGNMLMYLGIGIMSYSLFPYLQIIAMAFFIWQYYVIIKEEEGFLVQKYGKAYEEYRAAVPKLIPSLKAYPNPGIEQPPFNPKAGLKSEMRTLQAFAFIILIVIVRYALS
;
A
#
# COMPACT_ATOMS: atom_id res chain seq x y z
N MET A 1 16.86 11.68 -0.57
CA MET A 1 16.82 10.21 -0.81
C MET A 1 18.06 9.80 -1.59
N ASN A 2 18.72 8.69 -1.25
CA ASN A 2 19.79 8.12 -2.07
C ASN A 2 19.25 7.70 -3.46
N ASN A 3 20.07 7.85 -4.49
CA ASN A 3 19.83 7.40 -5.87
C ASN A 3 19.26 5.98 -5.98
N PHE A 4 19.70 5.03 -5.15
CA PHE A 4 19.16 3.66 -5.18
C PHE A 4 17.69 3.60 -4.77
N ALA A 5 17.37 4.13 -3.59
CA ALA A 5 16.01 4.11 -3.07
C ALA A 5 15.06 4.98 -3.91
N LEU A 6 15.55 6.06 -4.51
CA LEU A 6 14.79 6.86 -5.46
C LEU A 6 14.39 6.03 -6.69
N LYS A 7 15.30 5.20 -7.23
CA LYS A 7 14.97 4.26 -8.33
C LYS A 7 13.92 3.24 -7.90
N VAL A 8 14.08 2.65 -6.72
CA VAL A 8 13.11 1.69 -6.15
C VAL A 8 11.74 2.35 -5.98
N PHE A 9 11.70 3.57 -5.42
CA PHE A 9 10.48 4.34 -5.25
C PHE A 9 9.81 4.65 -6.59
N LYS A 10 10.54 5.18 -7.58
CA LYS A 10 9.99 5.50 -8.91
C LYS A 10 9.40 4.27 -9.61
N ASN A 11 10.01 3.11 -9.42
CA ASN A 11 9.59 1.87 -10.07
C ASN A 11 8.62 1.00 -9.24
N ARG A 12 8.19 1.48 -8.06
CA ARG A 12 7.35 0.70 -7.12
C ARG A 12 6.01 0.25 -7.70
N SER A 13 5.48 0.96 -8.69
CA SER A 13 4.22 0.59 -9.35
C SER A 13 4.40 -0.53 -10.39
N TYR A 14 5.63 -0.77 -10.86
CA TYR A 14 5.95 -1.78 -11.88
C TYR A 14 6.56 -3.05 -11.27
N SER A 15 7.15 -2.98 -10.07
CA SER A 15 7.72 -4.14 -9.38
C SER A 15 6.76 -5.33 -9.16
N PRO A 16 5.42 -5.17 -9.07
CA PRO A 16 4.50 -6.30 -8.97
C PRO A 16 4.31 -7.06 -10.28
N ILE A 17 4.60 -6.47 -11.44
CA ILE A 17 4.24 -7.03 -12.76
C ILE A 17 4.81 -8.43 -12.97
N PRO A 18 6.09 -8.74 -12.67
CA PRO A 18 6.62 -10.09 -12.83
C PRO A 18 5.86 -11.13 -11.98
N PHE A 19 5.50 -10.77 -10.74
CA PHE A 19 4.72 -11.65 -9.87
C PHE A 19 3.30 -11.86 -10.42
N LEU A 20 2.66 -10.80 -10.91
CA LEU A 20 1.33 -10.90 -11.53
C LEU A 20 1.35 -11.78 -12.78
N VAL A 21 2.38 -11.67 -13.62
CA VAL A 21 2.54 -12.55 -14.80
C VAL A 21 2.68 -14.01 -14.36
N LEU A 22 3.53 -14.31 -13.37
CA LEU A 22 3.66 -15.67 -12.84
C LEU A 22 2.34 -16.18 -12.23
N MET A 23 1.64 -15.34 -11.47
CA MET A 23 0.34 -15.66 -10.88
C MET A 23 -0.70 -16.03 -11.94
N LEU A 24 -0.71 -15.29 -13.06
CA LEU A 24 -1.56 -15.62 -14.18
C LEU A 24 -1.10 -16.92 -14.82
N VAL A 25 0.15 -17.03 -15.30
CA VAL A 25 0.64 -18.23 -16.04
C VAL A 25 0.37 -19.53 -15.29
N PHE A 26 0.69 -19.58 -14.00
CA PHE A 26 0.55 -20.78 -13.16
C PHE A 26 -0.73 -20.82 -12.32
N GLN A 27 -1.78 -20.09 -12.71
CA GLN A 27 -3.05 -20.03 -12.00
C GLN A 27 -3.68 -21.41 -11.80
N GLN A 28 -4.07 -21.70 -10.55
CA GLN A 28 -4.80 -22.90 -10.11
C GLN A 28 -5.97 -22.53 -9.19
N ALA A 29 -6.68 -21.45 -9.53
CA ALA A 29 -7.71 -20.85 -8.69
C ALA A 29 -8.82 -21.85 -8.32
N THR A 30 -9.33 -21.73 -7.11
CA THR A 30 -10.48 -22.47 -6.58
C THR A 30 -11.52 -21.49 -6.06
N PRO A 31 -12.81 -21.87 -5.88
CA PRO A 31 -13.79 -20.97 -5.28
C PRO A 31 -13.36 -20.44 -3.91
N ALA A 32 -12.76 -21.30 -3.09
CA ALA A 32 -12.25 -20.93 -1.77
C ALA A 32 -11.10 -19.90 -1.87
N SER A 33 -10.16 -20.12 -2.79
CA SER A 33 -9.03 -19.20 -2.98
C SER A 33 -9.50 -17.84 -3.53
N LEU A 34 -10.47 -17.84 -4.44
CA LEU A 34 -11.09 -16.62 -4.97
C LEU A 34 -11.75 -15.79 -3.86
N ILE A 35 -12.58 -16.42 -3.03
CA ILE A 35 -13.28 -15.73 -1.92
C ILE A 35 -12.28 -15.22 -0.88
N ALA A 36 -11.36 -16.08 -0.42
CA ALA A 36 -10.39 -15.73 0.60
C ALA A 36 -9.46 -14.60 0.12
N GLY A 37 -8.94 -14.72 -1.11
CA GLY A 37 -8.06 -13.70 -1.68
C GLY A 37 -8.77 -12.38 -1.96
N PHE A 38 -10.03 -12.42 -2.40
CA PHE A 38 -10.83 -11.21 -2.56
C PHE A 38 -11.07 -10.48 -1.24
N ALA A 39 -11.39 -11.22 -0.16
CA ALA A 39 -11.54 -10.64 1.17
C ALA A 39 -10.23 -9.96 1.66
N VAL A 40 -9.08 -10.59 1.44
CA VAL A 40 -7.77 -9.99 1.76
C VAL A 40 -7.49 -8.76 0.91
N ALA A 41 -7.84 -8.78 -0.38
CA ALA A 41 -7.69 -7.62 -1.26
C ALA A 41 -8.56 -6.44 -0.84
N LEU A 42 -9.82 -6.70 -0.44
CA LEU A 42 -10.72 -5.68 0.10
C LEU A 42 -10.18 -5.04 1.38
N LEU A 43 -9.58 -5.83 2.28
CA LEU A 43 -8.92 -5.30 3.47
C LEU A 43 -7.74 -4.41 3.11
N GLY A 44 -6.97 -4.77 2.07
CA GLY A 44 -5.88 -3.94 1.56
C GLY A 44 -6.38 -2.60 1.02
N GLU A 45 -7.44 -2.63 0.21
CA GLU A 45 -8.07 -1.42 -0.33
C GLU A 45 -8.63 -0.53 0.79
N PHE A 46 -9.21 -1.11 1.84
CA PHE A 46 -9.67 -0.36 3.01
C PHE A 46 -8.54 0.48 3.62
N PHE A 47 -7.36 -0.10 3.88
CA PHE A 47 -6.22 0.63 4.43
C PHE A 47 -5.69 1.71 3.47
N ARG A 48 -5.64 1.43 2.16
CA ARG A 48 -5.25 2.41 1.15
C ARG A 48 -6.22 3.60 1.15
N PHE A 49 -7.51 3.33 1.00
CA PHE A 49 -8.54 4.35 0.94
C PHE A 49 -8.57 5.18 2.22
N TRP A 50 -8.48 4.54 3.40
CA TRP A 50 -8.43 5.23 4.68
C TRP A 50 -7.23 6.18 4.79
N GLY A 51 -6.04 5.78 4.33
CA GLY A 51 -4.89 6.68 4.29
C GLY A 51 -5.09 7.84 3.30
N VAL A 52 -5.52 7.54 2.09
CA VAL A 52 -5.66 8.53 1.01
C VAL A 52 -6.78 9.55 1.27
N ALA A 53 -7.85 9.16 1.97
CA ALA A 53 -8.92 10.07 2.38
C ALA A 53 -8.42 11.18 3.33
N TYR A 54 -7.36 10.93 4.09
CA TYR A 54 -6.74 11.89 5.01
C TYR A 54 -5.52 12.59 4.39
N ALA A 55 -4.67 11.90 3.65
CA ALA A 55 -3.47 12.51 3.08
C ALA A 55 -3.70 13.21 1.73
N GLY A 56 -4.85 12.98 1.09
CA GLY A 56 -5.20 13.58 -0.19
C GLY A 56 -4.31 13.11 -1.35
N SER A 57 -4.32 13.87 -2.46
CA SER A 57 -3.59 13.54 -3.68
C SER A 57 -2.06 13.69 -3.58
N GLU A 58 -1.56 14.33 -2.52
CA GLU A 58 -0.11 14.52 -2.30
C GLU A 58 0.63 13.18 -2.12
N THR A 59 -0.08 12.13 -1.70
CA THR A 59 0.43 10.75 -1.61
C THR A 59 0.90 10.15 -2.94
N ARG A 60 0.54 10.77 -4.07
CA ARG A 60 0.80 10.27 -5.43
C ARG A 60 1.88 11.03 -6.19
N ARG A 61 2.47 12.08 -5.60
CA ARG A 61 3.58 12.80 -6.24
C ARG A 61 4.81 11.88 -6.27
N THR A 62 5.28 11.55 -7.47
CA THR A 62 6.52 10.79 -7.73
C THR A 62 7.78 11.68 -7.72
N GLY A 63 7.64 12.96 -7.35
CA GLY A 63 8.70 13.98 -7.28
C GLY A 63 9.19 14.25 -5.85
N GLU A 64 9.50 15.50 -5.52
CA GLU A 64 9.75 15.93 -4.13
C GLU A 64 8.58 15.46 -3.28
N VAL A 65 8.88 14.73 -2.21
CA VAL A 65 7.89 14.17 -1.29
C VAL A 65 6.93 15.30 -0.91
N GLY A 66 5.69 15.20 -1.42
CA GLY A 66 4.62 16.18 -1.27
C GLY A 66 4.16 16.22 0.18
N ALA A 67 5.02 16.70 1.05
CA ALA A 67 4.78 16.83 2.46
C ALA A 67 4.45 18.29 2.73
N THR A 68 3.34 18.79 2.16
CA THR A 68 2.84 20.10 2.58
C THR A 68 2.42 20.03 4.06
N TYR A 69 1.85 18.87 4.45
CA TYR A 69 1.40 18.59 5.80
C TYR A 69 2.03 17.31 6.36
N LEU A 70 2.34 17.33 7.66
CA LEU A 70 2.63 16.11 8.42
C LEU A 70 1.30 15.48 8.84
N VAL A 71 0.84 14.51 8.04
CA VAL A 71 -0.44 13.84 8.26
C VAL A 71 -0.30 12.83 9.38
N VAL A 72 -1.00 13.07 10.50
CA VAL A 72 -1.01 12.19 11.68
C VAL A 72 -2.42 11.75 12.07
N SER A 73 -3.40 12.01 11.19
CA SER A 73 -4.82 11.74 11.41
C SER A 73 -5.33 10.55 10.59
N GLY A 74 -6.49 10.01 10.97
CA GLY A 74 -7.08 8.87 10.28
C GLY A 74 -6.18 7.64 10.35
N ALA A 75 -5.95 6.96 9.22
CA ALA A 75 -5.07 5.80 9.18
C ALA A 75 -3.67 6.13 9.73
N PHE A 76 -3.15 7.33 9.45
CA PHE A 76 -1.83 7.75 9.90
C PHE A 76 -1.71 7.84 11.43
N ALA A 77 -2.82 7.93 12.18
CA ALA A 77 -2.79 7.87 13.64
C ALA A 77 -2.52 6.46 14.17
N HIS A 78 -2.74 5.41 13.37
CA HIS A 78 -2.63 4.01 13.77
C HIS A 78 -1.40 3.31 13.19
N LEU A 79 -0.97 3.73 12.00
CA LEU A 79 0.24 3.24 11.33
C LEU A 79 0.78 4.32 10.39
N ARG A 80 2.10 4.42 10.27
CA ARG A 80 2.73 5.49 9.47
C ARG A 80 2.63 5.28 7.95
N ASN A 81 2.47 4.05 7.49
CA ASN A 81 2.51 3.71 6.06
C ASN A 81 1.29 2.86 5.62
N PRO A 82 0.05 3.36 5.77
CA PRO A 82 -1.15 2.59 5.47
C PRO A 82 -1.27 2.21 3.99
N LEU A 83 -0.77 3.03 3.07
CA LEU A 83 -0.80 2.76 1.64
C LEU A 83 0.08 1.57 1.25
N TYR A 84 1.24 1.39 1.90
CA TYR A 84 2.14 0.27 1.65
C TYR A 84 1.60 -1.02 2.25
N LEU A 85 1.02 -0.96 3.46
CA LEU A 85 0.28 -2.10 4.02
C LEU A 85 -0.84 -2.52 3.07
N GLY A 86 -1.65 -1.56 2.63
CA GLY A 86 -2.75 -1.81 1.72
C GLY A 86 -2.30 -2.44 0.40
N ASN A 87 -1.25 -1.92 -0.22
CA ASN A 87 -0.65 -2.54 -1.41
C ASN A 87 -0.23 -4.00 -1.18
N MET A 88 0.50 -4.29 -0.10
CA MET A 88 0.95 -5.64 0.21
C MET A 88 -0.23 -6.59 0.37
N LEU A 89 -1.29 -6.16 1.07
CA LEU A 89 -2.51 -6.94 1.25
C LEU A 89 -3.26 -7.15 -0.08
N MET A 90 -3.36 -6.14 -0.94
CA MET A 90 -4.00 -6.29 -2.25
C MET A 90 -3.24 -7.28 -3.15
N TYR A 91 -1.91 -7.22 -3.19
CA TYR A 91 -1.09 -8.18 -3.95
C TYR A 91 -1.15 -9.59 -3.35
N LEU A 92 -1.16 -9.71 -2.02
CA LEU A 92 -1.38 -10.99 -1.35
C LEU A 92 -2.75 -11.57 -1.71
N GLY A 93 -3.78 -10.73 -1.74
CA GLY A 93 -5.13 -11.10 -2.16
C GLY A 93 -5.14 -11.71 -3.55
N ILE A 94 -4.55 -11.04 -4.56
CA ILE A 94 -4.40 -11.61 -5.91
C ILE A 94 -3.60 -12.92 -5.88
N GLY A 95 -2.52 -12.98 -5.09
CA GLY A 95 -1.70 -14.18 -4.93
C GLY A 95 -2.49 -15.37 -4.38
N ILE A 96 -3.40 -15.14 -3.42
CA ILE A 96 -4.31 -16.15 -2.89
C ILE A 96 -5.37 -16.49 -3.95
N MET A 97 -5.99 -15.51 -4.60
CA MET A 97 -7.02 -15.73 -5.63
C MET A 97 -6.52 -16.63 -6.76
N SER A 98 -5.34 -16.33 -7.30
CA SER A 98 -4.73 -17.11 -8.38
C SER A 98 -4.34 -18.53 -7.96
N TYR A 99 -4.12 -18.75 -6.66
CA TYR A 99 -3.60 -19.99 -6.07
C TYR A 99 -2.36 -20.55 -6.80
N SER A 100 -1.61 -19.65 -7.44
CA SER A 100 -0.51 -19.99 -8.32
C SER A 100 0.73 -20.33 -7.51
N LEU A 101 1.31 -21.51 -7.75
CA LEU A 101 2.52 -22.01 -7.08
C LEU A 101 2.45 -21.87 -5.54
N PHE A 102 1.25 -22.07 -4.99
CA PHE A 102 0.97 -21.82 -3.59
C PHE A 102 1.70 -22.82 -2.67
N PRO A 103 2.33 -22.39 -1.55
CA PRO A 103 2.41 -21.02 -1.02
C PRO A 103 3.69 -20.24 -1.41
N TYR A 104 4.58 -20.85 -2.21
CA TYR A 104 5.94 -20.35 -2.40
C TYR A 104 6.02 -19.00 -3.11
N LEU A 105 5.21 -18.80 -4.15
CA LEU A 105 5.20 -17.53 -4.89
C LEU A 105 4.75 -16.36 -4.01
N GLN A 106 3.78 -16.60 -3.12
CA GLN A 106 3.23 -15.61 -2.20
C GLN A 106 4.26 -15.24 -1.13
N ILE A 107 4.99 -16.23 -0.60
CA ILE A 107 6.09 -16.01 0.36
C ILE A 107 7.19 -15.16 -0.28
N ILE A 108 7.64 -15.53 -1.48
CA ILE A 108 8.70 -14.80 -2.20
C ILE A 108 8.25 -13.38 -2.55
N ALA A 109 7.03 -13.22 -3.05
CA ALA A 109 6.47 -11.90 -3.36
C ALA A 109 6.37 -11.03 -2.11
N MET A 110 5.89 -11.57 -0.99
CA MET A 110 5.75 -10.82 0.25
C MET A 110 7.12 -10.42 0.84
N ALA A 111 8.10 -11.33 0.84
CA ALA A 111 9.45 -11.01 1.25
C ALA A 111 10.06 -9.88 0.40
N PHE A 112 9.85 -9.92 -0.92
CA PHE A 112 10.28 -8.87 -1.83
C PHE A 112 9.59 -7.52 -1.52
N PHE A 113 8.27 -7.49 -1.33
CA PHE A 113 7.56 -6.24 -1.03
C PHE A 113 7.92 -5.66 0.34
N ILE A 114 8.11 -6.50 1.35
CA ILE A 114 8.60 -6.07 2.67
C ILE A 114 9.97 -5.40 2.53
N TRP A 115 10.90 -6.01 1.79
CA TRP A 115 12.21 -5.43 1.52
C TRP A 115 12.09 -4.11 0.73
N GLN A 116 11.31 -4.09 -0.34
CA GLN A 116 11.11 -2.92 -1.19
C GLN A 116 10.58 -1.73 -0.37
N TYR A 117 9.52 -1.96 0.40
CA TYR A 117 8.92 -0.89 1.22
C TYR A 117 9.80 -0.52 2.40
N TYR A 118 10.59 -1.43 2.98
CA TYR A 118 11.57 -1.07 3.99
C TYR A 118 12.59 -0.03 3.47
N VAL A 119 13.13 -0.26 2.26
CA VAL A 119 14.08 0.68 1.62
C VAL A 119 13.43 2.04 1.37
N ILE A 120 12.19 2.05 0.86
CA ILE A 120 11.45 3.29 0.59
C ILE A 120 11.14 4.06 1.88
N ILE A 121 10.54 3.38 2.86
CA ILE A 121 10.10 3.98 4.14
C ILE A 121 11.28 4.57 4.89
N LYS A 122 12.45 3.92 4.88
CA LYS A 122 13.64 4.44 5.58
C LYS A 122 14.06 5.81 5.06
N GLU A 123 13.98 6.01 3.75
CA GLU A 123 14.37 7.27 3.12
C GLU A 123 13.29 8.34 3.24
N GLU A 124 12.02 7.94 3.17
CA GLU A 124 10.89 8.84 3.46
C GLU A 124 10.93 9.32 4.92
N GLU A 125 11.20 8.42 5.87
CA GLU A 125 11.42 8.76 7.28
C GLU A 125 12.57 9.78 7.44
N GLY A 126 13.71 9.55 6.77
CA GLY A 126 14.84 10.48 6.80
C GLY A 126 14.49 11.87 6.26
N PHE A 127 13.75 11.93 5.16
CA PHE A 127 13.24 13.19 4.61
C PHE A 127 12.26 13.88 5.56
N LEU A 128 11.34 13.14 6.17
CA LEU A 128 10.35 13.69 7.10
C LEU A 128 10.99 14.20 8.39
N VAL A 129 12.04 13.55 8.90
CA VAL A 129 12.87 14.08 10.00
C VAL A 129 13.51 15.40 9.60
N GLN A 130 14.12 15.49 8.40
CA GLN A 130 14.73 16.74 7.95
C GLN A 130 13.71 17.87 7.78
N LYS A 131 12.49 17.55 7.34
CA LYS A 131 11.45 18.54 7.05
C LYS A 131 10.68 19.03 8.28
N TYR A 132 10.33 18.11 9.19
CA TYR A 132 9.45 18.40 10.33
C TYR A 132 10.14 18.28 11.69
N GLY A 133 11.40 17.83 11.72
CA GLY A 133 12.21 17.72 12.92
C GLY A 133 11.51 16.95 14.04
N LYS A 134 11.49 17.57 15.22
CA LYS A 134 10.96 16.99 16.46
C LYS A 134 9.52 16.48 16.34
N ALA A 135 8.65 17.19 15.60
CA ALA A 135 7.26 16.78 15.45
C ALA A 135 7.13 15.40 14.77
N TYR A 136 7.97 15.12 13.77
CA TYR A 136 7.99 13.80 13.14
C TYR A 136 8.65 12.74 14.02
N GLU A 137 9.68 13.08 14.79
CA GLU A 137 10.33 12.14 15.71
C GLU A 137 9.37 11.65 16.81
N GLU A 138 8.61 12.58 17.42
CA GLU A 138 7.59 12.25 18.43
C GLU A 138 6.49 11.35 17.84
N TYR A 139 6.00 11.70 16.65
CA TYR A 139 5.04 10.87 15.90
C TYR A 139 5.62 9.49 15.56
N ARG A 140 6.86 9.43 15.08
CA ARG A 140 7.55 8.18 14.70
C ARG A 140 7.78 7.25 15.89
N ALA A 141 8.04 7.81 17.08
CA ALA A 141 8.21 7.04 18.31
C ALA A 141 6.89 6.44 18.80
N ALA A 142 5.78 7.14 18.60
CA ALA A 142 4.46 6.73 19.08
C ALA A 142 3.69 5.80 18.12
N VAL A 143 3.96 5.89 16.81
CA VAL A 143 3.16 5.18 15.79
C VAL A 143 3.99 4.10 15.07
N PRO A 144 3.50 2.85 14.98
CA PRO A 144 4.20 1.78 14.28
C PRO A 144 4.28 2.03 12.77
N LYS A 145 5.24 1.37 12.09
CA LYS A 145 5.46 1.58 10.65
C LYS A 145 4.34 1.01 9.77
N LEU A 146 3.95 -0.24 10.04
CA LEU A 146 3.09 -1.04 9.16
C LEU A 146 1.98 -1.80 9.90
N ILE A 147 2.22 -2.29 11.12
CA ILE A 147 1.20 -3.00 11.88
C ILE A 147 0.32 -1.95 12.59
N PRO A 148 -1.00 -1.90 12.35
CA PRO A 148 -1.87 -0.90 12.95
C PRO A 148 -1.94 -1.05 14.47
N SER A 149 -1.72 0.04 15.20
CA SER A 149 -2.04 0.15 16.62
C SER A 149 -3.55 0.27 16.81
N LEU A 150 -4.11 -0.36 17.86
CA LEU A 150 -5.51 -0.14 18.24
C LEU A 150 -5.73 1.26 18.83
N LYS A 151 -4.71 1.82 19.47
CA LYS A 151 -4.75 3.17 20.03
C LYS A 151 -4.28 4.17 18.97
N ALA A 152 -5.15 5.12 18.64
CA ALA A 152 -4.81 6.24 17.77
C ALA A 152 -3.83 7.20 18.47
N TYR A 153 -2.86 7.71 17.71
CA TYR A 153 -2.02 8.81 18.13
C TYR A 153 -2.84 10.11 18.21
N PRO A 154 -2.84 10.81 19.36
CA PRO A 154 -3.52 12.09 19.47
C PRO A 154 -2.75 13.15 18.69
N ASN A 155 -3.44 13.90 17.82
CA ASN A 155 -2.81 15.01 17.10
C ASN A 155 -2.39 16.11 18.11
N PRO A 156 -1.10 16.47 18.23
CA PRO A 156 -0.63 17.48 19.18
C PRO A 156 -0.89 18.93 18.72
N GLY A 157 -1.83 19.15 17.80
CA GLY A 157 -2.14 20.46 17.23
C GLY A 157 -1.40 20.77 15.92
N ILE A 158 -0.87 19.76 15.23
CA ILE A 158 -0.25 19.91 13.91
C ILE A 158 -1.34 20.16 12.87
N GLU A 159 -1.13 21.17 12.03
CA GLU A 159 -2.03 21.48 10.91
C GLU A 159 -2.21 20.25 10.00
N GLN A 160 -3.47 19.90 9.72
CA GLN A 160 -3.82 18.74 8.91
C GLN A 160 -4.43 19.18 7.58
N PRO A 161 -4.24 18.41 6.50
CA PRO A 161 -4.94 18.67 5.25
C PRO A 161 -6.46 18.59 5.45
N PRO A 162 -7.26 19.31 4.65
CA PRO A 162 -8.71 19.23 4.73
C PRO A 162 -9.18 17.82 4.35
N PHE A 163 -10.06 17.24 5.17
CA PHE A 163 -10.63 15.93 4.90
C PHE A 163 -11.49 15.95 3.62
N ASN A 164 -11.06 15.23 2.59
CA ASN A 164 -11.75 15.21 1.30
C ASN A 164 -11.81 13.79 0.72
N PRO A 165 -12.81 12.98 1.14
CA PRO A 165 -12.94 11.59 0.69
C PRO A 165 -13.24 11.48 -0.81
N LYS A 166 -13.90 12.47 -1.42
CA LYS A 166 -14.18 12.48 -2.86
C LYS A 166 -12.89 12.63 -3.69
N ALA A 167 -11.99 13.53 -3.26
CA ALA A 167 -10.67 13.67 -3.88
C ALA A 167 -9.83 12.41 -3.65
N GLY A 168 -9.92 11.82 -2.46
CA GLY A 168 -9.28 10.54 -2.15
C GLY A 168 -9.71 9.42 -3.09
N LEU A 169 -11.02 9.22 -3.27
CA LEU A 169 -11.58 8.22 -4.19
C LEU A 169 -11.18 8.47 -5.65
N LYS A 170 -11.25 9.73 -6.11
CA LYS A 170 -10.81 10.09 -7.47
C LYS A 170 -9.35 9.74 -7.69
N SER A 171 -8.53 9.89 -6.65
CA SER A 171 -7.16 9.43 -6.72
C SER A 171 -7.14 7.90 -6.83
N GLU A 172 -7.76 7.14 -5.92
CA GLU A 172 -7.73 5.66 -5.92
C GLU A 172 -8.29 4.98 -7.17
N MET A 173 -9.09 5.68 -7.99
CA MET A 173 -9.69 5.15 -9.22
C MET A 173 -8.72 4.37 -10.13
N ARG A 174 -7.49 4.88 -10.35
CA ARG A 174 -6.49 4.18 -11.19
C ARG A 174 -6.03 2.87 -10.57
N THR A 175 -5.87 2.84 -9.26
CA THR A 175 -5.50 1.64 -8.50
C THR A 175 -6.64 0.62 -8.59
N LEU A 176 -7.85 1.06 -8.28
CA LEU A 176 -9.06 0.24 -8.34
C LEU A 176 -9.27 -0.37 -9.74
N GLN A 177 -9.10 0.41 -10.80
CA GLN A 177 -9.19 -0.08 -12.18
C GLN A 177 -8.15 -1.16 -12.48
N ALA A 178 -6.88 -0.95 -12.11
CA ALA A 178 -5.83 -1.93 -12.36
C ALA A 178 -6.07 -3.24 -11.60
N PHE A 179 -6.45 -3.16 -10.32
CA PHE A 179 -6.75 -4.34 -9.51
C PHE A 179 -8.01 -5.06 -9.98
N ALA A 180 -9.09 -4.32 -10.29
CA ALA A 180 -10.32 -4.90 -10.83
C ALA A 180 -10.07 -5.61 -12.16
N PHE A 181 -9.22 -5.04 -13.03
CA PHE A 181 -8.84 -5.66 -14.29
C PHE A 181 -8.09 -6.99 -14.08
N ILE A 182 -7.11 -7.04 -13.17
CA ILE A 182 -6.39 -8.29 -12.87
C ILE A 182 -7.32 -9.33 -12.23
N ILE A 183 -8.18 -8.92 -11.28
CA ILE A 183 -9.17 -9.80 -10.66
C ILE A 183 -10.11 -10.37 -11.72
N LEU A 184 -10.58 -9.54 -12.65
CA LEU A 184 -11.44 -9.98 -13.76
C LEU A 184 -10.73 -11.02 -14.63
N ILE A 185 -9.46 -10.82 -14.97
CA ILE A 185 -8.67 -11.82 -15.73
C ILE A 185 -8.60 -13.15 -14.96
N VAL A 186 -8.31 -13.11 -13.65
CA VAL A 186 -8.24 -14.31 -12.81
C VAL A 186 -9.58 -15.06 -12.82
N ILE A 187 -10.70 -14.34 -12.65
CA ILE A 187 -12.05 -14.91 -12.64
C ILE A 187 -12.42 -15.48 -14.01
N VAL A 188 -12.22 -14.74 -15.10
CA VAL A 188 -12.54 -15.20 -16.46
C VAL A 188 -11.72 -16.44 -16.80
N ARG A 189 -10.43 -16.45 -16.49
CA ARG A 189 -9.60 -17.63 -16.73
C ARG A 189 -10.06 -18.84 -15.92
N TYR A 190 -10.46 -18.65 -14.66
CA TYR A 190 -11.04 -19.71 -13.83
C TYR A 190 -12.35 -20.25 -14.42
N ALA A 191 -13.19 -19.38 -14.97
CA ALA A 191 -14.45 -19.80 -15.59
C ALA A 191 -14.27 -20.54 -16.93
N LEU A 192 -13.11 -20.40 -17.58
CA LEU A 192 -12.79 -21.03 -18.87
C LEU A 192 -11.95 -22.32 -18.75
N SER A 193 -11.43 -22.62 -17.55
CA SER A 193 -10.67 -23.84 -17.25
C SER A 193 -11.57 -24.96 -16.75
#